data_AF-A0A9E5EWZ1-F1
#
_entry.id   AF-A0A9E5EWZ1-F1
#
_cell.length_a   1.000
_cell.length_b   1.000
_cell.length_c   1.000
_cell.angle_alpha   90.00
_cell.angle_beta   90.00
_cell.angle_gamma   90.00
#
_symmetry.space_group_name_H-M   'P 1'
#
loop_
_entity.id
_entity.type
_entity.pdbx_description
1 polymer ?
#
loop_
_entity_poly.entity_id
_entity_poly.type
_entity_poly.pdbx_seq_one_letter_code
_entity_poly.pdbx_strand_id
1 'polypeptide(L)'
;MLTSSRFLALPTKHTEGSSKERLTDHELASRLSYFLWSNMPDETLLKLAKQGKLRDPKVLAEQTRRMIKDPQAWQFAEQFAEQWLELDRLQRITINKGRYPEFNDQLSSDMKAETIHFFAHLLREDLSILNFLDADFTFVNEGLAKHYGILDVKGSGFRKVKLDPQLHRGGLLTQASVLTGNSDGLDGHPIKRGVWLLKNLLDDPPPPPPPNVPELDRASNPKLKGLSITEALALHRNNNACAGCHSKIDPWGIAFEEYDAIGNWRMPKSGKVVDAKAELPTGTTVNGMVELKKELFRLRTDDLRKAMLRKVASYALGRSLTLTDVEAMNMLLPALKQREDRLAALIEIVVASEPFLTK
;
A
#
# COMPACT_ATOMS: atom_id res chain seq x y z
N MET A 1 -25.73 -3.48 -29.11
CA MET A 1 -24.25 -3.46 -29.14
C MET A 1 -23.78 -2.15 -28.55
N LEU A 2 -23.15 -2.21 -27.36
CA LEU A 2 -22.63 -1.04 -26.64
C LEU A 2 -21.17 -0.79 -27.05
N THR A 3 -20.95 -0.41 -28.31
CA THR A 3 -19.61 -0.23 -28.92
C THR A 3 -19.18 1.24 -28.99
N SER A 4 -19.91 2.15 -28.36
CA SER A 4 -19.50 3.56 -28.29
C SER A 4 -18.34 3.73 -27.31
N SER A 5 -17.28 4.42 -27.72
CA SER A 5 -16.17 4.79 -26.82
C SER A 5 -16.64 5.56 -25.59
N ARG A 6 -17.78 6.28 -25.70
CA ARG A 6 -18.44 6.99 -24.58
C ARG A 6 -19.04 6.07 -23.52
N PHE A 7 -19.20 4.79 -23.84
CA PHE A 7 -19.75 3.78 -22.92
C PHE A 7 -18.64 3.04 -22.15
N LEU A 8 -17.41 3.04 -22.67
CA LEU A 8 -16.25 2.33 -22.09
C LEU A 8 -15.28 3.26 -21.36
N ALA A 9 -15.25 4.55 -21.71
CA ALA A 9 -14.41 5.55 -21.06
C ALA A 9 -15.06 6.94 -21.15
N LEU A 10 -14.73 7.84 -20.21
CA LEU A 10 -14.98 9.27 -20.38
C LEU A 10 -14.12 9.74 -21.58
N PRO A 11 -14.71 10.20 -22.70
CA PRO A 11 -13.93 10.65 -23.84
C PRO A 11 -13.18 11.93 -23.48
N THR A 12 -11.88 11.83 -23.19
CA THR A 12 -11.00 12.99 -23.21
C THR A 12 -10.71 13.31 -24.67
N LYS A 13 -11.26 14.41 -25.18
CA LYS A 13 -10.79 14.96 -26.46
C LYS A 13 -9.39 15.52 -26.18
N HIS A 14 -8.35 14.73 -26.45
CA HIS A 14 -7.00 15.27 -26.54
C HIS A 14 -6.89 16.08 -27.84
N THR A 15 -7.21 17.37 -27.75
CA THR A 15 -6.75 18.35 -28.73
C THR A 15 -5.41 18.88 -28.25
N GLU A 16 -4.34 18.56 -29.00
CA GLU A 16 -3.01 19.15 -28.77
C GLU A 16 -3.15 20.68 -28.73
N GLY A 17 -2.78 21.28 -27.59
CA GLY A 17 -2.79 22.74 -27.40
C GLY A 17 -4.02 23.36 -26.73
N SER A 18 -5.04 22.60 -26.28
CA SER A 18 -6.16 23.20 -25.54
C SER A 18 -5.89 23.32 -24.04
N SER A 19 -6.22 24.47 -23.45
CA SER A 19 -6.26 24.67 -22.00
C SER A 19 -7.17 23.62 -21.35
N LYS A 20 -6.76 23.05 -20.20
CA LYS A 20 -7.56 22.10 -19.40
C LYS A 20 -9.02 22.57 -19.29
N GLU A 21 -9.97 21.77 -19.74
CA GLU A 21 -11.39 22.14 -19.73
C GLU A 21 -12.06 21.60 -18.46
N ARG A 22 -12.91 22.40 -17.80
CA ARG A 22 -13.66 21.92 -16.63
C ARG A 22 -14.70 20.86 -17.04
N LEU A 23 -14.70 19.73 -16.34
CA LEU A 23 -15.72 18.69 -16.49
C LEU A 23 -17.12 19.24 -16.27
N THR A 24 -18.08 18.91 -17.14
CA THR A 24 -19.51 19.12 -16.90
C THR A 24 -19.99 18.39 -15.64
N ASP A 25 -21.08 18.81 -15.02
CA ASP A 25 -21.59 18.12 -13.83
C ASP A 25 -21.93 16.65 -14.09
N HIS A 26 -22.36 16.29 -15.31
CA HIS A 26 -22.59 14.89 -15.69
C HIS A 26 -21.28 14.09 -15.81
N GLU A 27 -20.24 14.68 -16.37
CA GLU A 27 -18.91 14.06 -16.42
C GLU A 27 -18.31 13.92 -15.01
N LEU A 28 -18.49 14.92 -14.15
CA LEU A 28 -18.06 14.90 -12.75
C LEU A 28 -18.80 13.83 -11.94
N ALA A 29 -20.12 13.71 -12.11
CA ALA A 29 -20.91 12.63 -11.50
C ALA A 29 -20.39 11.26 -11.92
N SER A 30 -20.14 11.09 -13.21
CA SER A 30 -19.59 9.85 -13.78
C SER A 30 -18.22 9.54 -13.19
N ARG A 31 -17.29 10.49 -13.22
CA ARG A 31 -15.93 10.32 -12.66
C ARG A 31 -15.98 9.94 -11.18
N LEU A 32 -16.81 10.63 -10.38
CA LEU A 32 -16.95 10.33 -8.95
C LEU A 32 -17.51 8.92 -8.71
N SER A 33 -18.53 8.50 -9.49
CA SER A 33 -19.14 7.17 -9.37
C SER A 33 -18.20 6.03 -9.76
N TYR A 34 -17.45 6.17 -10.85
CA TYR A 34 -16.47 5.16 -11.25
C TYR A 34 -15.27 5.11 -10.31
N PHE A 35 -14.85 6.26 -9.78
CA PHE A 35 -13.78 6.32 -8.80
C PHE A 35 -14.15 5.60 -7.49
N LEU A 36 -15.29 5.92 -6.89
CA LEU A 36 -15.62 5.42 -5.54
C LEU A 36 -16.39 4.10 -5.55
N TRP A 37 -17.19 3.82 -6.58
CA TRP A 37 -18.10 2.67 -6.63
C TRP A 37 -17.87 1.74 -7.83
N SER A 38 -16.98 2.10 -8.77
CA SER A 38 -16.76 1.36 -10.01
C SER A 38 -18.07 1.08 -10.79
N ASN A 39 -19.04 1.98 -10.67
CA ASN A 39 -20.38 1.82 -11.22
C ASN A 39 -20.94 3.16 -11.70
N MET A 40 -22.07 3.15 -12.42
CA MET A 40 -22.74 4.35 -12.89
C MET A 40 -23.22 5.25 -11.73
N PRO A 41 -23.38 6.58 -11.96
CA PRO A 41 -23.90 7.47 -10.93
C PRO A 41 -25.32 7.07 -10.50
N ASP A 42 -25.58 7.14 -9.20
CA ASP A 42 -26.94 6.95 -8.69
C ASP A 42 -27.87 8.11 -9.05
N GLU A 43 -29.16 7.94 -8.80
CA GLU A 43 -30.18 8.95 -9.06
C GLU A 43 -29.89 10.28 -8.37
N THR A 44 -29.27 10.25 -7.19
CA THR A 44 -28.91 11.46 -6.43
C THR A 44 -27.84 12.26 -7.17
N LEU A 45 -26.75 11.62 -7.59
CA LEU A 45 -25.70 12.26 -8.40
C LEU A 45 -26.25 12.76 -9.74
N LEU A 46 -27.05 11.95 -10.44
CA LEU A 46 -27.65 12.35 -11.72
C LEU A 46 -28.57 13.57 -11.58
N LYS A 47 -29.36 13.62 -10.50
CA LYS A 47 -30.23 14.77 -10.22
C LYS A 47 -29.43 16.03 -9.90
N LEU A 48 -28.39 15.93 -9.07
CA LEU A 48 -27.50 17.06 -8.78
C LEU A 48 -26.77 17.55 -10.03
N ALA A 49 -26.35 16.63 -10.89
CA ALA A 49 -25.73 16.96 -12.15
C ALA A 49 -26.67 17.69 -13.11
N LYS A 50 -27.90 17.19 -13.26
CA LYS A 50 -28.95 17.85 -14.06
C LYS A 50 -29.29 19.25 -13.54
N GLN A 51 -29.15 19.49 -12.23
CA GLN A 51 -29.37 20.80 -11.62
C GLN A 51 -28.15 21.74 -11.70
N GLY A 52 -27.00 21.28 -12.22
CA GLY A 52 -25.77 22.08 -12.28
C GLY A 52 -25.18 22.40 -10.90
N LYS A 53 -25.45 21.56 -9.89
CA LYS A 53 -25.05 21.80 -8.49
C LYS A 53 -23.81 21.01 -8.06
N LEU A 54 -23.40 20.00 -8.82
CA LEU A 54 -22.36 19.08 -8.37
C LEU A 54 -20.97 19.73 -8.35
N ARG A 55 -20.76 20.78 -9.14
CA ARG A 55 -19.55 21.61 -9.10
C ARG A 55 -19.46 22.55 -7.90
N ASP A 56 -20.52 22.70 -7.10
CA ASP A 56 -20.43 23.42 -5.83
C ASP A 56 -19.52 22.62 -4.87
N PRO A 57 -18.44 23.22 -4.32
CA PRO A 57 -17.50 22.51 -3.47
C PRO A 57 -18.14 21.83 -2.24
N LYS A 58 -19.19 22.45 -1.66
CA LYS A 58 -19.89 21.87 -0.50
C LYS A 58 -20.70 20.66 -0.91
N VAL A 59 -21.43 20.75 -2.02
CA VAL A 59 -22.22 19.64 -2.57
C VAL A 59 -21.31 18.48 -2.96
N LEU A 60 -20.19 18.76 -3.64
CA LEU A 60 -19.22 17.74 -4.04
C LEU A 60 -18.63 17.00 -2.83
N ALA A 61 -18.25 17.74 -1.78
CA ALA A 61 -17.71 17.16 -0.55
C ALA A 61 -18.77 16.32 0.19
N GLU A 62 -20.02 16.81 0.26
CA GLU A 62 -21.13 16.05 0.85
C GLU A 62 -21.41 14.74 0.10
N GLN A 63 -21.44 14.78 -1.23
CA GLN A 63 -21.64 13.56 -2.03
C GLN A 63 -20.47 12.60 -1.92
N THR A 64 -19.23 13.10 -1.89
CA THR A 64 -18.03 12.28 -1.69
C THR A 64 -18.11 11.51 -0.35
N ARG A 65 -18.44 12.20 0.76
CA ARG A 65 -18.61 11.56 2.07
C ARG A 65 -19.74 10.53 2.08
N ARG A 66 -20.88 10.85 1.47
CA ARG A 66 -22.02 9.93 1.36
C ARG A 66 -21.59 8.65 0.66
N MET A 67 -20.89 8.79 -0.47
CA MET A 67 -20.45 7.65 -1.27
C MET A 67 -19.42 6.80 -0.57
N ILE A 68 -18.48 7.40 0.16
CA ILE A 68 -17.50 6.67 0.98
C ILE A 68 -18.17 5.80 2.07
N LYS A 69 -19.28 6.28 2.65
CA LYS A 69 -20.02 5.53 3.69
C LYS A 69 -20.86 4.38 3.14
N ASP A 70 -21.25 4.46 1.87
CA ASP A 70 -22.06 3.46 1.20
C ASP A 70 -21.33 2.10 1.07
N PRO A 71 -22.01 0.95 1.22
CA PRO A 71 -21.40 -0.36 1.01
C PRO A 71 -20.69 -0.54 -0.34
N GLN A 72 -21.12 0.16 -1.40
CA GLN A 72 -20.46 0.11 -2.70
C GLN A 72 -19.01 0.63 -2.68
N ALA A 73 -18.62 1.45 -1.69
CA ALA A 73 -17.24 1.91 -1.52
C ALA A 73 -16.25 0.78 -1.22
N TRP A 74 -16.74 -0.43 -0.89
CA TRP A 74 -15.91 -1.62 -0.83
C TRP A 74 -15.15 -1.87 -2.13
N GLN A 75 -15.77 -1.59 -3.29
CA GLN A 75 -15.13 -1.78 -4.59
C GLN A 75 -13.86 -0.94 -4.75
N PHE A 76 -13.92 0.34 -4.35
CA PHE A 76 -12.74 1.19 -4.29
C PHE A 76 -11.70 0.63 -3.32
N ALA A 77 -12.11 0.27 -2.09
CA ALA A 77 -11.19 -0.25 -1.08
C ALA A 77 -10.43 -1.51 -1.56
N GLU A 78 -11.15 -2.46 -2.14
CA GLU A 78 -10.59 -3.70 -2.70
C GLU A 78 -9.65 -3.41 -3.86
N GLN A 79 -10.15 -2.77 -4.93
CA GLN A 79 -9.37 -2.57 -6.15
C GLN A 79 -8.17 -1.65 -5.95
N PHE A 80 -8.33 -0.58 -5.17
CA PHE A 80 -7.24 0.36 -4.89
C PHE A 80 -6.18 -0.28 -4.02
N ALA A 81 -6.55 -0.93 -2.89
CA ALA A 81 -5.56 -1.55 -2.01
C ALA A 81 -4.80 -2.68 -2.71
N GLU A 82 -5.47 -3.48 -3.54
CA GLU A 82 -4.84 -4.52 -4.34
C GLU A 82 -3.77 -3.99 -5.28
N GLN A 83 -4.10 -2.95 -6.06
CA GLN A 83 -3.16 -2.35 -7.02
C GLN A 83 -2.05 -1.57 -6.31
N TRP A 84 -2.43 -0.77 -5.31
CA TRP A 84 -1.48 0.06 -4.56
C TRP A 84 -0.44 -0.78 -3.84
N LEU A 85 -0.86 -1.87 -3.18
CA LEU A 85 0.02 -2.67 -2.33
C LEU A 85 0.56 -3.92 -3.05
N GLU A 86 0.21 -4.11 -4.32
CA GLU A 86 0.62 -5.26 -5.15
C GLU A 86 0.27 -6.61 -4.49
N LEU A 87 -0.97 -6.73 -4.00
CA LEU A 87 -1.42 -7.90 -3.23
C LEU A 87 -1.50 -9.18 -4.09
N ASP A 88 -1.51 -9.05 -5.42
CA ASP A 88 -1.43 -10.16 -6.36
C ASP A 88 -0.11 -10.94 -6.24
N ARG A 89 0.94 -10.34 -5.67
CA ARG A 89 2.21 -11.02 -5.37
C ARG A 89 2.03 -12.26 -4.49
N LEU A 90 1.03 -12.28 -3.62
CA LEU A 90 0.70 -13.44 -2.78
C LEU A 90 0.33 -14.69 -3.61
N GLN A 91 -0.22 -14.50 -4.80
CA GLN A 91 -0.60 -15.60 -5.69
C GLN A 91 0.58 -16.04 -6.59
N ARG A 92 1.61 -15.20 -6.71
CA ARG A 92 2.78 -15.45 -7.56
C ARG A 92 3.93 -16.12 -6.83
N ILE A 93 3.92 -16.12 -5.50
CA ILE A 93 4.99 -16.70 -4.69
C ILE A 93 4.73 -18.18 -4.38
N THR A 94 5.76 -19.00 -4.52
CA THR A 94 5.70 -20.43 -4.18
C THR A 94 6.31 -20.65 -2.80
N ILE A 95 5.45 -20.84 -1.79
CA ILE A 95 5.91 -21.13 -0.43
C ILE A 95 6.41 -22.58 -0.32
N ASN A 96 7.57 -22.77 0.31
CA ASN A 96 8.13 -24.09 0.58
C ASN A 96 7.26 -24.83 1.61
N LYS A 97 6.43 -25.77 1.14
CA LYS A 97 5.53 -26.58 1.98
C LYS A 97 6.24 -27.48 2.99
N GLY A 98 7.50 -27.85 2.74
CA GLY A 98 8.30 -28.62 3.70
C GLY A 98 8.66 -27.80 4.94
N ARG A 99 8.85 -26.49 4.77
CA ARG A 99 9.13 -25.55 5.87
C ARG A 99 7.86 -24.95 6.48
N TYR A 100 6.83 -24.72 5.66
CA TYR A 100 5.57 -24.05 6.02
C TYR A 100 4.35 -24.90 5.62
N PRO A 101 4.14 -26.07 6.26
CA PRO A 101 3.04 -26.98 5.92
C PRO A 101 1.65 -26.36 6.15
N GLU A 102 1.53 -25.40 7.07
CA GLU A 102 0.31 -24.68 7.41
C GLU A 102 -0.13 -23.67 6.33
N PHE A 103 0.81 -23.17 5.53
CA PHE A 103 0.51 -22.19 4.49
C PHE A 103 -0.32 -22.83 3.38
N ASN A 104 -1.45 -22.23 3.01
CA ASN A 104 -2.34 -22.71 1.96
C ASN A 104 -3.07 -21.55 1.29
N ASP A 105 -3.83 -21.84 0.23
CA ASP A 105 -4.51 -20.82 -0.58
C ASP A 105 -5.53 -20.04 0.24
N GLN A 106 -6.23 -20.69 1.18
CA GLN A 106 -7.18 -20.02 2.07
C GLN A 106 -6.46 -19.01 2.97
N LEU A 107 -5.33 -19.38 3.57
CA LEU A 107 -4.54 -18.45 4.38
C LEU A 107 -4.04 -17.27 3.53
N SER A 108 -3.60 -17.52 2.30
CA SER A 108 -3.20 -16.46 1.35
C SER A 108 -4.36 -15.50 1.04
N SER A 109 -5.56 -16.03 0.78
CA SER A 109 -6.77 -15.23 0.62
C SER A 109 -7.12 -14.44 1.89
N ASP A 110 -6.96 -15.04 3.07
CA ASP A 110 -7.25 -14.38 4.34
C ASP A 110 -6.28 -13.22 4.62
N MET A 111 -4.99 -13.38 4.30
CA MET A 111 -4.00 -12.31 4.37
C MET A 111 -4.37 -11.12 3.47
N LYS A 112 -4.79 -11.39 2.23
CA LYS A 112 -5.26 -10.36 1.30
C LYS A 112 -6.48 -9.62 1.86
N ALA A 113 -7.45 -10.37 2.39
CA ALA A 113 -8.68 -9.81 2.96
C ALA A 113 -8.42 -8.95 4.21
N GLU A 114 -7.46 -9.31 5.07
CA GLU A 114 -7.01 -8.43 6.17
C GLU A 114 -6.67 -7.03 5.67
N THR A 115 -5.83 -6.94 4.65
CA THR A 115 -5.37 -5.65 4.11
C THR A 115 -6.51 -4.81 3.56
N ILE A 116 -7.44 -5.44 2.84
CA ILE A 116 -8.61 -4.77 2.27
C ILE A 116 -9.54 -4.29 3.39
N HIS A 117 -9.85 -5.13 4.38
CA HIS A 117 -10.65 -4.75 5.54
C HIS A 117 -10.00 -3.62 6.34
N PHE A 118 -8.68 -3.67 6.52
CA PHE A 118 -7.92 -2.62 7.20
C PHE A 118 -8.05 -1.28 6.45
N PHE A 119 -7.78 -1.25 5.14
CA PHE A 119 -7.95 -0.05 4.32
C PHE A 119 -9.38 0.47 4.35
N ALA A 120 -10.37 -0.40 4.16
CA ALA A 120 -11.79 -0.06 4.17
C ALA A 120 -12.21 0.56 5.50
N HIS A 121 -11.71 0.03 6.62
CA HIS A 121 -11.97 0.58 7.96
C HIS A 121 -11.37 1.97 8.13
N LEU A 122 -10.12 2.17 7.74
CA LEU A 122 -9.47 3.49 7.78
C LEU A 122 -10.24 4.52 6.95
N LEU A 123 -10.77 4.10 5.79
CA LEU A 123 -11.53 4.97 4.90
C LEU A 123 -12.91 5.32 5.48
N ARG A 124 -13.68 4.32 5.93
CA ARG A 124 -15.07 4.53 6.39
C ARG A 124 -15.14 5.30 7.71
N GLU A 125 -14.20 5.05 8.62
CA GLU A 125 -14.09 5.73 9.91
C GLU A 125 -13.25 7.02 9.86
N ASP A 126 -12.82 7.42 8.66
CA ASP A 126 -11.98 8.61 8.42
C ASP A 126 -10.78 8.67 9.39
N LEU A 127 -10.05 7.56 9.50
CA LEU A 127 -8.85 7.47 10.34
C LEU A 127 -7.64 8.05 9.61
N SER A 128 -6.62 8.41 10.40
CA SER A 128 -5.36 8.93 9.85
C SER A 128 -4.66 7.89 8.97
N ILE A 129 -4.14 8.31 7.81
CA ILE A 129 -3.30 7.47 6.95
C ILE A 129 -2.00 7.05 7.62
N LEU A 130 -1.61 7.69 8.73
CA LEU A 130 -0.44 7.27 9.50
C LEU A 130 -0.63 5.89 10.15
N ASN A 131 -1.88 5.42 10.27
CA ASN A 131 -2.18 4.04 10.67
C ASN A 131 -1.61 2.99 9.70
N PHE A 132 -1.31 3.37 8.45
CA PHE A 132 -0.61 2.49 7.51
C PHE A 132 0.83 2.15 7.98
N LEU A 133 1.48 3.04 8.72
CA LEU A 133 2.81 2.78 9.30
C LEU A 133 2.72 1.97 10.58
N ASP A 134 1.80 2.35 11.47
CA ASP A 134 1.58 1.64 12.73
C ASP A 134 0.16 1.85 13.25
N ALA A 135 -0.45 0.77 13.74
CA ALA A 135 -1.81 0.77 14.28
C ALA A 135 -1.92 -0.27 15.39
N ASP A 136 -2.74 -0.01 16.41
CA ASP A 136 -2.96 -0.92 17.53
C ASP A 136 -4.11 -1.93 17.27
N PHE A 137 -4.51 -2.10 16.01
CA PHE A 137 -5.56 -3.00 15.59
C PHE A 137 -5.29 -3.61 14.22
N THR A 138 -5.95 -4.74 13.95
CA THR A 138 -6.04 -5.31 12.61
C THR A 138 -7.39 -6.01 12.40
N PHE A 139 -7.59 -6.63 11.24
CA PHE A 139 -8.75 -7.43 10.89
C PHE A 139 -8.36 -8.89 10.67
N VAL A 140 -9.02 -9.80 11.39
CA VAL A 140 -8.78 -11.23 11.26
C VAL A 140 -10.08 -12.02 11.23
N ASN A 141 -10.07 -13.13 10.49
CA ASN A 141 -10.98 -14.25 10.69
C ASN A 141 -10.27 -15.34 11.55
N GLU A 142 -10.91 -16.49 11.77
CA GLU A 142 -10.30 -17.57 12.57
C GLU A 142 -8.99 -18.12 11.98
N GLY A 143 -8.90 -18.27 10.65
CA GLY A 143 -7.71 -18.80 9.98
C GLY A 143 -6.49 -17.91 10.20
N LEU A 144 -6.64 -16.61 9.90
CA LEU A 144 -5.57 -15.63 10.08
C LEU A 144 -5.28 -15.35 11.57
N ALA A 145 -6.27 -15.38 12.44
CA ALA A 145 -6.05 -15.24 13.88
C ALA A 145 -5.14 -16.34 14.43
N LYS A 146 -5.36 -17.61 14.01
CA LYS A 146 -4.48 -18.73 14.36
C LYS A 146 -3.06 -18.52 13.85
N HIS A 147 -2.91 -18.07 12.61
CA HIS A 147 -1.60 -17.74 12.03
C HIS A 147 -0.87 -16.66 12.85
N TYR A 148 -1.62 -15.68 13.36
CA TYR A 148 -1.06 -14.60 14.17
C TYR A 148 -0.89 -14.91 15.66
N GLY A 149 -1.38 -16.06 16.14
CA GLY A 149 -1.43 -16.36 17.57
C GLY A 149 -2.47 -15.53 18.34
N ILE A 150 -3.48 -14.98 17.67
CA ILE A 150 -4.58 -14.24 18.28
C ILE A 150 -5.65 -15.25 18.73
N LEU A 151 -5.95 -15.25 20.02
CA LEU A 151 -6.92 -16.15 20.64
C LEU A 151 -8.37 -15.63 20.48
N ASP A 152 -9.33 -16.50 20.76
CA ASP A 152 -10.77 -16.18 20.87
C ASP A 152 -11.47 -15.63 19.60
N VAL A 153 -10.87 -15.78 18.42
CA VAL A 153 -11.53 -15.50 17.13
C VAL A 153 -12.08 -16.80 16.52
N LYS A 154 -13.38 -16.82 16.20
CA LYS A 154 -14.08 -17.99 15.64
C LYS A 154 -14.87 -17.65 14.38
N GLY A 155 -14.87 -18.52 13.38
CA GLY A 155 -15.61 -18.39 12.14
C GLY A 155 -14.88 -17.61 11.04
N SER A 156 -15.44 -17.65 9.84
CA SER A 156 -14.84 -17.10 8.61
C SER A 156 -14.94 -15.58 8.45
N GLY A 157 -15.82 -14.92 9.21
CA GLY A 157 -16.01 -13.46 9.11
C GLY A 157 -14.84 -12.67 9.72
N PHE A 158 -14.37 -11.67 9.00
CA PHE A 158 -13.36 -10.72 9.48
C PHE A 158 -13.93 -9.79 10.53
N ARG A 159 -13.13 -9.50 11.56
CA ARG A 159 -13.48 -8.54 12.61
C ARG A 159 -12.26 -7.75 13.05
N LYS A 160 -12.51 -6.51 13.48
CA LYS A 160 -11.48 -5.67 14.10
C LYS A 160 -11.09 -6.28 15.45
N VAL A 161 -9.80 -6.46 15.67
CA VAL A 161 -9.23 -6.90 16.94
C VAL A 161 -8.16 -5.91 17.38
N LYS A 162 -8.06 -5.68 18.69
CA LYS A 162 -6.94 -4.94 19.27
C LYS A 162 -5.70 -5.83 19.28
N LEU A 163 -4.56 -5.28 18.90
CA LEU A 163 -3.28 -5.98 18.88
C LEU A 163 -2.58 -5.82 20.24
N ASP A 164 -2.17 -6.95 20.81
CA ASP A 164 -1.19 -6.95 21.90
C ASP A 164 0.20 -6.61 21.30
N PRO A 165 0.96 -5.65 21.88
CA PRO A 165 2.32 -5.34 21.43
C PRO A 165 3.25 -6.56 21.34
N GLN A 166 3.02 -7.61 22.14
CA GLN A 166 3.80 -8.86 22.10
C GLN A 166 3.60 -9.66 20.82
N LEU A 167 2.55 -9.37 20.04
CA LEU A 167 2.33 -9.99 18.73
C LEU A 167 3.25 -9.41 17.65
N HIS A 168 3.96 -8.32 17.93
CA HIS A 168 4.82 -7.63 16.97
C HIS A 168 4.07 -7.28 15.66
N ARG A 169 2.82 -6.82 15.79
CA ARG A 169 1.97 -6.43 14.65
C ARG A 169 1.43 -5.02 14.84
N GLY A 170 1.09 -4.39 13.72
CA GLY A 170 0.54 -3.04 13.61
C GLY A 170 0.87 -2.41 12.26
N GLY A 171 -0.12 -1.81 11.61
CA GLY A 171 0.05 -1.21 10.28
C GLY A 171 0.44 -2.20 9.17
N LEU A 172 0.59 -1.70 7.95
CA LEU A 172 0.82 -2.51 6.74
C LEU A 172 2.16 -3.26 6.76
N LEU A 173 3.19 -2.68 7.40
CA LEU A 173 4.55 -3.24 7.42
C LEU A 173 4.65 -4.60 8.12
N THR A 174 3.62 -4.97 8.88
CA THR A 174 3.59 -6.22 9.66
C THR A 174 2.42 -7.13 9.28
N GLN A 175 1.63 -6.76 8.27
CA GLN A 175 0.60 -7.65 7.72
C GLN A 175 1.26 -8.75 6.90
N ALA A 176 0.80 -9.98 7.07
CA ALA A 176 1.38 -11.13 6.40
C ALA A 176 1.19 -11.08 4.88
N SER A 177 0.21 -10.34 4.36
CA SER A 177 0.07 -10.09 2.92
C SER A 177 1.33 -9.43 2.33
N VAL A 178 1.81 -8.37 2.98
CA VAL A 178 2.99 -7.60 2.60
C VAL A 178 4.26 -8.41 2.84
N LEU A 179 4.37 -9.05 4.01
CA LEU A 179 5.56 -9.81 4.40
C LEU A 179 5.77 -11.03 3.48
N THR A 180 4.69 -11.75 3.17
CA THR A 180 4.71 -12.96 2.36
C THR A 180 4.88 -12.65 0.88
N GLY A 181 4.13 -11.68 0.34
CA GLY A 181 4.22 -11.27 -1.06
C GLY A 181 5.59 -10.70 -1.45
N ASN A 182 6.41 -10.31 -0.47
CA ASN A 182 7.77 -9.84 -0.65
C ASN A 182 8.83 -10.79 -0.06
N SER A 183 8.56 -12.09 -0.01
CA SER A 183 9.52 -13.13 0.38
C SER A 183 10.17 -13.80 -0.85
N ASP A 184 10.96 -14.87 -0.64
CA ASP A 184 11.34 -15.82 -1.69
C ASP A 184 10.63 -17.19 -1.56
N GLY A 185 9.74 -17.31 -0.57
CA GLY A 185 8.98 -18.51 -0.27
C GLY A 185 9.69 -19.54 0.61
N LEU A 186 11.01 -19.41 0.82
CA LEU A 186 11.77 -20.18 1.79
C LEU A 186 12.15 -19.35 3.02
N ASP A 187 12.57 -18.10 2.80
CA ASP A 187 12.94 -17.09 3.80
C ASP A 187 12.26 -15.75 3.47
N GLY A 188 12.32 -14.80 4.41
CA GLY A 188 12.04 -13.40 4.10
C GLY A 188 13.05 -12.85 3.08
N HIS A 189 12.71 -11.74 2.43
CA HIS A 189 13.61 -11.13 1.45
C HIS A 189 13.76 -9.61 1.69
N PRO A 190 14.85 -9.17 2.35
CA PRO A 190 14.98 -7.78 2.80
C PRO A 190 14.95 -6.79 1.62
N ILE A 191 15.60 -7.10 0.51
CA ILE A 191 15.58 -6.23 -0.69
C ILE A 191 14.16 -6.03 -1.24
N LYS A 192 13.39 -7.11 -1.44
CA LYS A 192 12.02 -7.02 -1.95
C LYS A 192 11.12 -6.24 -0.99
N ARG A 193 11.23 -6.47 0.32
CA ARG A 193 10.48 -5.74 1.36
C ARG A 193 10.86 -4.26 1.42
N GLY A 194 12.15 -3.94 1.35
CA GLY A 194 12.66 -2.56 1.32
C GLY A 194 12.21 -1.81 0.06
N VAL A 195 12.32 -2.43 -1.12
CA VAL A 195 11.82 -1.88 -2.39
C VAL A 195 10.32 -1.61 -2.31
N TRP A 196 9.53 -2.56 -1.78
CA TRP A 196 8.10 -2.40 -1.60
C TRP A 196 7.78 -1.23 -0.66
N LEU A 197 8.46 -1.09 0.47
CA LEU A 197 8.25 0.05 1.38
C LEU A 197 8.50 1.38 0.66
N LEU A 198 9.65 1.51 0.01
CA LEU A 198 10.06 2.73 -0.69
C LEU A 198 9.11 3.09 -1.84
N LYS A 199 8.76 2.11 -2.69
CA LYS A 199 7.89 2.30 -3.85
C LYS A 199 6.43 2.53 -3.45
N ASN A 200 5.89 1.70 -2.57
CA ASN A 200 4.46 1.62 -2.31
C ASN A 200 4.05 2.58 -1.20
N LEU A 201 4.84 2.78 -0.14
CA LEU A 201 4.47 3.73 0.93
C LEU A 201 5.09 5.11 0.75
N LEU A 202 6.32 5.21 0.24
CA LEU A 202 7.05 6.50 0.20
C LEU A 202 7.08 7.13 -1.20
N ASP A 203 6.64 6.39 -2.23
CA ASP A 203 6.66 6.79 -3.64
C ASP A 203 8.04 7.31 -4.09
N ASP A 204 9.07 6.57 -3.67
CA ASP A 204 10.50 6.78 -3.87
C ASP A 204 11.15 5.47 -4.37
N PRO A 205 10.71 4.91 -5.52
CA PRO A 205 11.19 3.62 -5.96
C PRO A 205 12.69 3.65 -6.27
N PRO A 206 13.48 2.63 -5.88
CA PRO A 206 14.87 2.53 -6.28
C PRO A 206 15.00 2.33 -7.80
N PRO A 207 16.17 2.63 -8.39
CA PRO A 207 16.43 2.34 -9.80
C PRO A 207 16.33 0.83 -10.07
N PRO A 208 15.99 0.42 -11.31
CA PRO A 208 15.97 -0.99 -11.67
C PRO A 208 17.36 -1.62 -11.47
N PRO A 209 17.43 -2.92 -11.13
CA PRO A 209 18.71 -3.61 -10.99
C PRO A 209 19.47 -3.59 -12.32
N PRO A 210 20.81 -3.57 -12.30
CA PRO A 210 21.61 -3.74 -13.51
C PRO A 210 21.26 -5.05 -14.24
N PRO A 211 21.40 -5.09 -15.57
CA PRO A 211 21.22 -6.34 -16.31
C PRO A 211 22.23 -7.40 -15.84
N ASN A 212 21.81 -8.67 -15.84
CA ASN A 212 22.63 -9.86 -15.53
C ASN A 212 23.19 -9.94 -14.10
N VAL A 213 22.54 -9.32 -13.11
CA VAL A 213 22.90 -9.57 -11.70
C VAL A 213 22.45 -11.00 -11.32
N PRO A 214 23.36 -11.90 -10.92
CA PRO A 214 23.01 -13.26 -10.52
C PRO A 214 22.18 -13.24 -9.24
N GLU A 215 21.17 -14.10 -9.16
CA GLU A 215 20.37 -14.27 -7.96
C GLU A 215 21.22 -14.74 -6.78
N LEU A 216 20.82 -14.32 -5.58
CA LEU A 216 21.49 -14.66 -4.34
C LEU A 216 21.04 -16.06 -3.86
N ASP A 217 21.47 -17.10 -4.58
CA ASP A 217 21.12 -18.49 -4.25
C ASP A 217 21.95 -19.01 -3.06
N ARG A 218 21.37 -18.92 -1.86
CA ARG A 218 21.97 -19.43 -0.62
C ARG A 218 21.94 -20.95 -0.48
N ALA A 219 21.13 -21.66 -1.28
CA ALA A 219 21.00 -23.10 -1.22
C ALA A 219 22.09 -23.80 -2.02
N SER A 220 22.36 -23.32 -3.24
CA SER A 220 23.31 -23.96 -4.17
C SER A 220 24.71 -23.36 -4.13
N ASN A 221 24.87 -22.12 -3.65
CA ASN A 221 26.19 -21.48 -3.60
C ASN A 221 26.97 -21.88 -2.34
N PRO A 222 28.11 -22.61 -2.46
CA PRO A 222 28.89 -23.05 -1.30
C PRO A 222 29.41 -21.90 -0.43
N LYS A 223 29.63 -20.71 -1.01
CA LYS A 223 30.10 -19.52 -0.27
C LYS A 223 29.02 -18.84 0.56
N LEU A 224 27.75 -19.06 0.22
CA LEU A 224 26.60 -18.46 0.92
C LEU A 224 25.89 -19.45 1.84
N LYS A 225 26.23 -20.73 1.74
CA LYS A 225 25.60 -21.81 2.50
C LYS A 225 25.82 -21.60 4.00
N GLY A 226 24.71 -21.57 4.74
CA GLY A 226 24.72 -21.44 6.21
C GLY A 226 24.86 -20.01 6.74
N LEU A 227 25.11 -19.02 5.86
CA LEU A 227 25.06 -17.61 6.20
C LEU A 227 23.61 -17.14 6.41
N SER A 228 23.43 -16.13 7.26
CA SER A 228 22.19 -15.36 7.29
C SER A 228 21.98 -14.63 5.96
N ILE A 229 20.76 -14.15 5.71
CA ILE A 229 20.51 -13.34 4.51
C ILE A 229 21.26 -12.01 4.58
N THR A 230 21.44 -11.43 5.78
CA THR A 230 22.23 -10.20 5.99
C THR A 230 23.70 -10.40 5.68
N GLU A 231 24.30 -11.51 6.14
CA GLU A 231 25.68 -11.89 5.83
C GLU A 231 25.87 -12.17 4.34
N ALA A 232 24.96 -12.92 3.73
CA ALA A 232 25.02 -13.24 2.31
C ALA A 232 24.85 -11.98 1.44
N LEU A 233 23.98 -11.05 1.84
CA LEU A 233 23.80 -9.77 1.19
C LEU A 233 25.03 -8.87 1.34
N ALA A 234 25.68 -8.86 2.51
CA ALA A 234 26.94 -8.14 2.70
C ALA A 234 28.04 -8.63 1.73
N LEU A 235 28.14 -9.95 1.52
CA LEU A 235 29.06 -10.51 0.52
C LEU A 235 28.70 -10.10 -0.91
N HIS A 236 27.41 -10.11 -1.26
CA HIS A 236 26.93 -9.70 -2.58
C HIS A 236 27.23 -8.22 -2.89
N ARG A 237 27.12 -7.36 -1.88
CA ARG A 237 27.36 -5.92 -1.99
C ARG A 237 28.82 -5.52 -2.01
N ASN A 238 29.75 -6.45 -1.80
CA ASN A 238 31.18 -6.17 -1.82
C ASN A 238 31.69 -5.76 -3.23
N ASN A 239 30.81 -5.79 -4.25
CA ASN A 239 31.06 -5.17 -5.55
C ASN A 239 30.61 -3.70 -5.57
N ASN A 240 31.51 -2.79 -5.94
CA ASN A 240 31.25 -1.35 -6.08
C ASN A 240 30.03 -1.02 -6.96
N ALA A 241 29.74 -1.84 -7.98
CA ALA A 241 28.58 -1.65 -8.84
C ALA A 241 27.23 -1.86 -8.12
N CYS A 242 27.22 -2.65 -7.03
CA CYS A 242 26.01 -3.00 -6.28
C CYS A 242 25.85 -2.12 -5.03
N ALA A 243 26.97 -1.75 -4.38
CA ALA A 243 26.97 -1.04 -3.10
C ALA A 243 26.15 0.26 -3.09
N GLY A 244 26.21 1.05 -4.17
CA GLY A 244 25.57 2.37 -4.24
C GLY A 244 24.04 2.36 -4.25
N CYS A 245 23.42 1.36 -4.87
CA CYS A 245 21.95 1.21 -4.85
C CYS A 245 21.50 0.53 -3.55
N HIS A 246 22.22 -0.50 -3.12
CA HIS A 246 21.89 -1.25 -1.91
C HIS A 246 22.02 -0.42 -0.62
N SER A 247 22.91 0.59 -0.57
CA SER A 247 22.97 1.52 0.58
C SER A 247 21.68 2.30 0.78
N LYS A 248 20.87 2.47 -0.27
CA LYS A 248 19.58 3.17 -0.24
C LYS A 248 18.39 2.25 0.02
N ILE A 249 18.55 0.94 -0.15
CA ILE A 249 17.45 -0.04 -0.11
C ILE A 249 17.54 -0.90 1.14
N ASP A 250 18.68 -1.54 1.35
CA ASP A 250 18.86 -2.61 2.33
C ASP A 250 18.51 -2.18 3.74
N PRO A 251 18.87 -0.97 4.21
CA PRO A 251 18.56 -0.61 5.58
C PRO A 251 17.05 -0.63 5.89
N TRP A 252 16.22 -0.25 4.92
CA TRP A 252 14.77 -0.31 5.01
C TRP A 252 14.25 -1.75 5.05
N GLY A 253 14.93 -2.66 4.36
CA GLY A 253 14.57 -4.06 4.23
C GLY A 253 15.04 -4.96 5.38
N ILE A 254 16.25 -4.72 5.91
CA ILE A 254 16.87 -5.53 6.97
C ILE A 254 16.04 -5.49 8.25
N ALA A 255 15.40 -4.36 8.57
CA ALA A 255 14.49 -4.26 9.71
C ALA A 255 13.29 -5.23 9.64
N PHE A 256 12.94 -5.77 8.46
CA PHE A 256 11.92 -6.80 8.32
C PHE A 256 12.44 -8.22 8.59
N GLU A 257 13.73 -8.41 8.86
CA GLU A 257 14.30 -9.74 9.08
C GLU A 257 13.74 -10.45 10.31
N GLU A 258 13.06 -9.72 11.19
CA GLU A 258 12.29 -10.26 12.30
C GLU A 258 11.10 -11.13 11.87
N TYR A 259 10.71 -11.09 10.60
CA TYR A 259 9.60 -11.87 10.05
C TYR A 259 10.08 -12.88 9.02
N ASP A 260 9.54 -14.09 9.06
CA ASP A 260 9.86 -15.15 8.12
C ASP A 260 9.11 -15.04 6.78
N ALA A 261 9.21 -16.07 5.93
CA ALA A 261 8.65 -16.04 4.59
C ALA A 261 7.13 -15.89 4.56
N ILE A 262 6.41 -16.32 5.60
CA ILE A 262 4.94 -16.25 5.67
C ILE A 262 4.46 -15.16 6.65
N GLY A 263 5.37 -14.27 7.07
CA GLY A 263 5.06 -13.14 7.92
C GLY A 263 4.86 -13.49 9.40
N ASN A 264 5.40 -14.62 9.86
CA ASN A 264 5.47 -14.95 11.27
C ASN A 264 6.70 -14.35 11.92
N TRP A 265 6.57 -13.93 13.18
CA TRP A 265 7.69 -13.44 13.96
C TRP A 265 8.71 -14.56 14.19
N ARG A 266 9.99 -14.26 13.96
CA ARG A 266 11.09 -15.22 14.09
C ARG A 266 11.61 -15.21 15.52
N MET A 267 11.45 -16.33 16.21
CA MET A 267 12.22 -16.58 17.43
C MET A 267 13.68 -16.91 17.06
N PRO A 268 14.67 -16.43 17.85
CA PRO A 268 16.06 -16.85 17.71
C PRO A 268 16.17 -18.38 17.75
N LYS A 269 16.88 -19.00 16.80
CA LYS A 269 17.13 -20.45 16.78
C LYS A 269 18.56 -20.72 17.22
N SER A 270 18.73 -21.59 18.23
CA SER A 270 20.01 -22.23 18.60
C SER A 270 21.23 -21.29 18.59
N GLY A 271 21.14 -20.16 19.30
CA GLY A 271 22.26 -19.21 19.48
C GLY A 271 22.50 -18.23 18.32
N LYS A 272 21.76 -18.31 17.20
CA LYS A 272 21.79 -17.28 16.15
C LYS A 272 20.68 -16.25 16.38
N VAL A 273 21.08 -15.02 16.70
CA VAL A 273 20.17 -13.87 16.82
C VAL A 273 19.66 -13.51 15.42
N VAL A 274 18.40 -13.09 15.33
CA VAL A 274 17.87 -12.48 14.10
C VAL A 274 18.47 -11.09 13.98
N ASP A 275 19.40 -10.90 13.06
CA ASP A 275 20.05 -9.60 12.84
C ASP A 275 19.15 -8.72 11.96
N ALA A 276 18.37 -7.87 12.62
CA ALA A 276 17.53 -6.85 11.99
C ALA A 276 18.10 -5.43 12.17
N LYS A 277 19.38 -5.32 12.55
CA LYS A 277 20.04 -4.04 12.76
C LYS A 277 20.53 -3.47 11.42
N ALA A 278 20.22 -2.21 11.16
CA ALA A 278 20.71 -1.50 9.99
C ALA A 278 20.90 0.00 10.24
N GLU A 279 21.83 0.60 9.50
CA GLU A 279 22.01 2.05 9.46
C GLU A 279 21.26 2.61 8.25
N LEU A 280 20.23 3.43 8.51
CA LEU A 280 19.45 4.10 7.48
C LEU A 280 20.30 5.12 6.70
N PRO A 281 19.91 5.52 5.47
CA PRO A 281 20.61 6.55 4.71
C PRO A 281 20.75 7.91 5.43
N THR A 282 19.98 8.13 6.50
CA THR A 282 20.06 9.31 7.36
C THR A 282 21.17 9.24 8.43
N GLY A 283 21.90 8.13 8.51
CA GLY A 283 22.89 7.83 9.56
C GLY A 283 22.26 7.30 10.86
N THR A 284 20.93 7.17 10.93
CA THR A 284 20.25 6.63 12.10
C THR A 284 20.30 5.11 12.09
N THR A 285 20.77 4.51 13.17
CA THR A 285 20.69 3.06 13.34
C THR A 285 19.30 2.67 13.83
N VAL A 286 18.71 1.65 13.21
CA VAL A 286 17.47 1.00 13.65
C VAL A 286 17.75 -0.49 13.88
N ASN A 287 17.06 -1.06 14.84
CA ASN A 287 17.05 -2.49 15.13
C ASN A 287 15.61 -3.01 15.08
N GLY A 288 15.26 -3.63 13.96
CA GLY A 288 13.93 -4.21 13.77
C GLY A 288 12.83 -3.20 13.46
N MET A 289 11.61 -3.74 13.38
CA MET A 289 10.43 -3.07 12.86
C MET A 289 9.94 -1.93 13.76
N VAL A 290 10.07 -2.07 15.08
CA VAL A 290 9.61 -1.06 16.04
C VAL A 290 10.40 0.23 15.87
N GLU A 291 11.72 0.15 15.78
CA GLU A 291 12.59 1.32 15.56
C GLU A 291 12.44 1.87 14.15
N LEU A 292 12.30 1.00 13.14
CA LEU A 292 12.02 1.45 11.77
C LEU A 292 10.75 2.30 11.70
N LYS A 293 9.64 1.84 12.31
CA LYS A 293 8.38 2.59 12.36
C LYS A 293 8.58 3.96 13.00
N LYS A 294 9.27 4.04 14.14
CA LYS A 294 9.57 5.32 14.82
C LYS A 294 10.32 6.28 13.89
N GLU A 295 11.30 5.79 13.15
CA GLU A 295 12.05 6.62 12.19
C GLU A 295 11.19 7.04 10.98
N LEU A 296 10.32 6.17 10.47
CA LEU A 296 9.36 6.55 9.42
C LEU A 296 8.41 7.66 9.89
N PHE A 297 7.91 7.57 11.14
CA PHE A 297 7.10 8.63 11.74
C PHE A 297 7.87 9.95 11.86
N ARG A 298 9.13 9.88 12.28
CA ARG A 298 9.97 11.06 12.51
C ARG A 298 10.36 11.76 11.21
N LEU A 299 10.66 11.00 10.15
CA LEU A 299 11.34 11.53 8.97
C LEU A 299 10.54 11.46 7.67
N ARG A 300 9.60 10.51 7.54
CA ARG A 300 9.06 10.11 6.23
C ARG A 300 7.53 10.27 6.13
N THR A 301 6.86 10.85 7.12
CA THR A 301 5.40 11.03 7.07
C THR A 301 4.95 11.95 5.93
N ASP A 302 5.76 12.93 5.54
CA ASP A 302 5.47 13.77 4.36
C ASP A 302 5.59 13.01 3.05
N ASP A 303 6.50 12.04 2.96
CA ASP A 303 6.62 11.18 1.79
C ASP A 303 5.41 10.26 1.67
N LEU A 304 4.94 9.69 2.80
CA LEU A 304 3.69 8.93 2.83
C LEU A 304 2.49 9.78 2.41
N ARG A 305 2.35 11.00 2.92
CA ARG A 305 1.25 11.91 2.52
C ARG A 305 1.27 12.19 1.01
N LYS A 306 2.44 12.52 0.44
CA LYS A 306 2.60 12.76 -1.00
C LYS A 306 2.32 11.50 -1.81
N ALA A 307 2.80 10.34 -1.34
CA ALA A 307 2.53 9.05 -1.97
C ALA A 307 1.02 8.79 -2.02
N MET A 308 0.30 8.98 -0.92
CA MET A 308 -1.15 8.76 -0.88
C MET A 308 -1.90 9.72 -1.79
N LEU A 309 -1.59 11.03 -1.76
CA LEU A 309 -2.20 12.01 -2.66
C LEU A 309 -1.99 11.61 -4.13
N ARG A 310 -0.77 11.25 -4.52
CA ARG A 310 -0.43 10.89 -5.90
C ARG A 310 -1.08 9.57 -6.33
N LYS A 311 -1.03 8.54 -5.50
CA LYS A 311 -1.56 7.21 -5.86
C LYS A 311 -3.09 7.21 -5.91
N VAL A 312 -3.76 7.86 -4.96
CA VAL A 312 -5.21 8.04 -5.00
C VAL A 312 -5.61 8.86 -6.23
N ALA A 313 -4.90 9.96 -6.53
CA ALA A 313 -5.19 10.76 -7.73
C ALA A 313 -4.98 9.96 -9.02
N SER A 314 -3.91 9.17 -9.12
CA SER A 314 -3.68 8.31 -10.30
C SER A 314 -4.82 7.32 -10.51
N TYR A 315 -5.31 6.69 -9.43
CA TYR A 315 -6.44 5.78 -9.50
C TYR A 315 -7.74 6.53 -9.86
N ALA A 316 -8.00 7.67 -9.21
CA ALA A 316 -9.20 8.48 -9.41
C ALA A 316 -9.31 9.05 -10.84
N LEU A 317 -8.17 9.33 -11.48
CA LEU A 317 -8.11 9.80 -12.86
C LEU A 317 -8.07 8.66 -13.88
N GLY A 318 -7.80 7.42 -13.45
CA GLY A 318 -7.66 6.26 -14.34
C GLY A 318 -6.46 6.33 -15.29
N ARG A 319 -5.42 7.09 -14.93
CA ARG A 319 -4.20 7.28 -15.75
C ARG A 319 -3.00 7.65 -14.89
N SER A 320 -1.81 7.53 -15.46
CA SER A 320 -0.59 8.09 -14.86
C SER A 320 -0.69 9.61 -14.70
N LEU A 321 -0.10 10.13 -13.62
CA LEU A 321 -0.02 11.57 -13.38
C LEU A 321 1.00 12.21 -14.34
N THR A 322 0.63 13.37 -14.90
CA THR A 322 1.57 14.25 -15.59
C THR A 322 2.42 15.02 -14.57
N LEU A 323 3.48 15.71 -15.03
CA LEU A 323 4.28 16.56 -14.15
C LEU A 323 3.41 17.62 -13.43
N THR A 324 2.50 18.27 -14.16
CA THR A 324 1.58 19.26 -13.60
C THR A 324 0.62 18.65 -12.58
N ASP A 325 0.16 17.41 -12.79
CA ASP A 325 -0.70 16.73 -11.80
C ASP A 325 0.08 16.41 -10.53
N VAL A 326 1.34 15.99 -10.65
CA VAL A 326 2.23 15.74 -9.50
C VAL A 326 2.47 17.01 -8.69
N GLU A 327 2.75 18.12 -9.36
CA GLU A 327 2.91 19.43 -8.72
C GLU A 327 1.63 19.84 -7.99
N ALA A 328 0.47 19.73 -8.65
CA ALA A 328 -0.83 20.02 -8.06
C ALA A 328 -1.11 19.16 -6.81
N MET A 329 -0.81 17.86 -6.86
CA MET A 329 -0.99 16.97 -5.70
C MET A 329 -0.06 17.33 -4.54
N ASN A 330 1.20 17.66 -4.82
CA ASN A 330 2.16 18.05 -3.78
C ASN A 330 1.77 19.36 -3.09
N MET A 331 1.13 20.30 -3.79
CA MET A 331 0.60 21.54 -3.21
C MET A 331 -0.55 21.31 -2.21
N LEU A 332 -1.20 20.15 -2.24
CA LEU A 332 -2.31 19.81 -1.33
C LEU A 332 -1.84 19.23 0.02
N LEU A 333 -0.53 19.01 0.19
CA LEU A 333 0.04 18.49 1.43
C LEU A 333 -0.37 19.27 2.69
N PRO A 334 -0.35 20.63 2.71
CA PRO A 334 -0.79 21.39 3.89
C PRO A 334 -2.26 21.19 4.22
N ALA A 335 -3.13 21.04 3.21
CA ALA A 335 -4.55 20.81 3.41
C ALA A 335 -4.80 19.44 4.07
N LEU A 336 -4.06 18.41 3.67
CA LEU A 336 -4.14 17.09 4.30
C LEU A 336 -3.68 17.13 5.77
N LYS A 337 -2.58 17.84 6.06
CA LYS A 337 -2.10 18.02 7.44
C LYS A 337 -3.11 18.76 8.32
N GLN A 338 -3.74 19.82 7.80
CA GLN A 338 -4.81 20.54 8.51
C GLN A 338 -6.03 19.66 8.81
N ARG A 339 -6.23 18.62 8.00
CA ARG A 339 -7.26 17.60 8.18
C ARG A 339 -6.72 16.37 8.92
N GLU A 340 -5.68 16.53 9.74
CA GLU A 340 -5.10 15.47 10.59
C GLU A 340 -4.77 14.17 9.85
N ASP A 341 -4.41 14.28 8.57
CA ASP A 341 -4.08 13.13 7.73
C ASP A 341 -5.22 12.12 7.56
N ARG A 342 -6.48 12.52 7.75
CA ARG A 342 -7.61 11.58 7.63
C ARG A 342 -7.83 11.08 6.20
N LEU A 343 -8.11 9.80 6.05
CA LEU A 343 -8.18 9.15 4.74
C LEU A 343 -9.40 9.58 3.90
N ALA A 344 -10.61 9.69 4.47
CA ALA A 344 -11.75 10.20 3.71
C ALA A 344 -11.56 11.70 3.36
N ALA A 345 -10.96 12.48 4.27
CA ALA A 345 -10.56 13.85 3.97
C ALA A 345 -9.55 13.94 2.81
N LEU A 346 -8.59 13.00 2.72
CA LEU A 346 -7.68 12.89 1.58
C LEU A 346 -8.45 12.66 0.27
N ILE A 347 -9.45 11.78 0.27
CA ILE A 347 -10.31 11.55 -0.91
C ILE A 347 -11.04 12.84 -1.30
N GLU A 348 -11.63 13.56 -0.34
CA GLU A 348 -12.28 14.86 -0.59
C GLU A 348 -11.32 15.89 -1.20
N ILE A 349 -10.08 15.96 -0.69
CA ILE A 349 -9.03 16.87 -1.19
C ILE A 349 -8.68 16.53 -2.65
N VAL A 350 -8.52 15.25 -2.99
CA VAL A 350 -8.25 14.82 -4.37
C VAL A 350 -9.44 15.14 -5.27
N VAL A 351 -10.68 14.87 -4.84
CA VAL A 351 -11.89 15.15 -5.63
C VAL A 351 -12.09 16.65 -5.87
N ALA A 352 -11.70 17.50 -4.92
CA ALA A 352 -11.77 18.95 -5.06
C ALA A 352 -10.60 19.56 -5.88
N SER A 353 -9.62 18.75 -6.28
CA SER A 353 -8.43 19.23 -6.96
C SER A 353 -8.67 19.59 -8.43
N GLU A 354 -7.86 20.50 -8.96
CA GLU A 354 -7.93 20.89 -10.37
C GLU A 354 -7.81 19.69 -11.32
N PRO A 355 -6.83 18.76 -11.17
CA PRO A 355 -6.75 17.58 -12.03
C PRO A 355 -8.01 16.71 -12.06
N PHE A 356 -8.72 16.60 -10.93
CA PHE A 356 -9.96 15.84 -10.86
C PHE A 356 -11.16 16.56 -11.48
N LEU A 357 -11.15 17.89 -11.48
CA LEU A 357 -12.24 18.73 -12.00
C LEU A 357 -12.07 19.10 -13.48
N THR A 358 -10.97 18.72 -14.12
CA THR A 358 -10.68 19.04 -15.52
C THR A 358 -10.40 17.81 -16.40
N LYS A 359 -10.41 18.00 -17.72
CA LYS A 359 -10.09 17.00 -18.76
C LYS A 359 -9.14 17.56 -19.81
#